data_AF-Q649R8-F1
#
_entry.id   AF-Q649R8-F1
#
_cell.length_a   1.000
_cell.length_b   1.000
_cell.length_c   1.000
_cell.angle_alpha   90.00
_cell.angle_beta   90.00
_cell.angle_gamma   90.00
#
_symmetry.space_group_name_H-M   'P 1'
#
loop_
_entity.id
_entity.type
_entity.pdbx_description
1 polymer ?
#
loop_
_entity_poly.entity_id
_entity_poly.type
_entity_poly.pdbx_seq_one_letter_code
_entity_poly.pdbx_strand_id
1 'polypeptide(L)'
;MEQKRRIKGVNERDTKKVKCKAIISAMAAIMIVSVLAAAVPMVSAWSETDNFNHIRAQMAAQKVLIGQNLQFEGFTGTVAVSWLVSGDIENVYTADANNRIYNVNWPTTGAYYVAYNTADQAQLSVEEPEIPLKLKVGTKDISSIAASTSVTIDTGGMNLFPEDQVDLVIKGPDGQIKYDVVNKQDFTDITVAELTSWYGNNNLETTGWTIGAYTFTGCPTN
;
A
#
# COMPACT_ATOMS: atom_id res chain seq x y z
N MET A 1 33.63 -5.09 47.68
CA MET A 1 32.38 -4.58 47.07
C MET A 1 32.69 -4.28 45.62
N GLU A 2 32.26 -5.11 44.67
CA GLU A 2 32.06 -4.63 43.30
C GLU A 2 31.08 -5.56 42.58
N GLN A 3 30.12 -4.94 41.92
CA GLN A 3 28.86 -5.53 41.47
C GLN A 3 29.02 -6.40 40.22
N LYS A 4 28.36 -7.56 40.25
CA LYS A 4 28.00 -8.34 39.06
C LYS A 4 27.05 -7.50 38.17
N ARG A 5 27.50 -7.06 37.00
CA ARG A 5 26.60 -6.58 35.94
C ARG A 5 26.13 -7.77 35.11
N ARG A 6 24.89 -8.21 35.38
CA ARG A 6 24.06 -8.98 34.44
C ARG A 6 23.74 -8.08 33.24
N ILE A 7 24.08 -8.49 32.04
CA ILE A 7 23.48 -7.94 30.81
C ILE A 7 22.32 -8.88 30.46
N LYS A 8 21.10 -8.33 30.46
CA LYS A 8 19.84 -9.02 30.15
C LYS A 8 19.15 -8.21 29.04
N GLY A 9 18.62 -8.91 28.03
CA GLY A 9 17.65 -8.37 27.05
C GLY A 9 18.33 -7.78 25.82
N VAL A 10 18.28 -8.45 24.66
CA VAL A 10 17.19 -8.39 23.67
C VAL A 10 17.11 -6.98 23.05
N ASN A 11 17.45 -6.88 21.77
CA ASN A 11 16.75 -5.94 20.89
C ASN A 11 16.22 -6.73 19.71
N GLU A 12 14.91 -6.96 19.78
CA GLU A 12 14.05 -7.36 18.70
C GLU A 12 14.36 -6.53 17.45
N ARG A 13 14.46 -7.22 16.32
CA ARG A 13 14.22 -6.58 15.02
C ARG A 13 12.75 -6.16 15.02
N ASP A 14 12.50 -4.90 15.34
CA ASP A 14 11.24 -4.22 15.05
C ASP A 14 11.08 -4.09 13.53
N THR A 15 10.80 -5.19 12.85
CA THR A 15 10.08 -5.16 11.58
C THR A 15 8.68 -4.69 11.89
N LYS A 16 8.49 -3.37 11.89
CA LYS A 16 7.17 -2.73 12.01
C LYS A 16 6.31 -3.22 10.85
N LYS A 17 5.35 -4.09 11.16
CA LYS A 17 4.37 -4.62 10.23
C LYS A 17 3.69 -3.47 9.48
N VAL A 18 3.72 -3.52 8.15
CA VAL A 18 2.77 -2.79 7.31
C VAL A 18 1.38 -3.13 7.84
N LYS A 19 0.62 -2.11 8.25
CA LYS A 19 -0.66 -2.34 8.92
C LYS A 19 -1.67 -2.78 7.86
N CYS A 20 -1.97 -4.08 7.84
CA CYS A 20 -3.19 -4.63 7.26
C CYS A 20 -4.41 -3.96 7.93
N LYS A 21 -4.90 -2.85 7.38
CA LYS A 21 -6.09 -2.21 7.91
C LYS A 21 -7.31 -2.81 7.22
N ALA A 22 -8.08 -3.60 7.96
CA ALA A 22 -9.44 -3.93 7.56
C ALA A 22 -10.28 -2.64 7.57
N ILE A 23 -10.85 -2.26 6.43
CA ILE A 23 -11.73 -1.09 6.33
C ILE A 23 -13.10 -1.50 6.86
N ILE A 24 -13.43 -1.05 8.06
CA ILE A 24 -14.81 -0.90 8.54
C ILE A 24 -15.00 0.57 8.88
N SER A 25 -15.58 1.37 8.00
CA SER A 25 -16.08 2.74 8.32
C SER A 25 -16.84 3.30 7.11
N ALA A 26 -18.12 3.70 7.15
CA ALA A 26 -18.78 4.67 8.04
C ALA A 26 -18.04 6.01 8.05
N MET A 27 -18.60 7.01 7.36
CA MET A 27 -18.02 8.35 7.16
C MET A 27 -17.54 9.02 8.45
N ALA A 28 -16.33 9.57 8.40
CA ALA A 28 -15.91 10.67 9.27
C ALA A 28 -15.22 11.74 8.41
N ALA A 29 -15.83 12.91 8.35
CA ALA A 29 -15.27 14.09 7.70
C ALA A 29 -14.23 14.74 8.62
N ILE A 30 -13.03 14.98 8.10
CA ILE A 30 -12.01 15.83 8.71
C ILE A 30 -11.65 16.87 7.65
N MET A 31 -12.14 18.10 7.84
CA MET A 31 -11.76 19.27 7.04
C MET A 31 -10.43 19.80 7.57
N ILE A 32 -9.36 19.69 6.79
CA ILE A 32 -8.08 20.38 7.05
C ILE A 32 -7.79 21.29 5.85
N VAL A 33 -7.72 22.58 6.18
CA VAL A 33 -7.23 23.75 5.41
C VAL A 33 -6.88 23.48 3.95
N SER A 34 -7.78 23.93 3.08
CA SER A 34 -7.56 24.09 1.65
C SER A 34 -6.49 25.16 1.41
N VAL A 35 -5.24 24.75 1.17
CA VAL A 35 -4.46 25.44 0.15
C VAL A 35 -5.10 25.02 -1.16
N LEU A 36 -5.58 25.98 -1.95
CA LEU A 36 -6.20 25.76 -3.26
C LEU A 36 -5.33 24.80 -4.09
N ALA A 37 -5.65 23.51 -4.05
CA ALA A 37 -5.31 22.60 -5.11
C ALA A 37 -6.20 23.03 -6.27
N ALA A 38 -5.69 23.94 -7.12
CA ALA A 38 -6.10 23.93 -8.50
C ALA A 38 -6.10 22.45 -8.92
N ALA A 39 -7.16 21.99 -9.57
CA ALA A 39 -7.28 20.63 -10.07
C ALA A 39 -6.19 20.41 -11.14
N VAL A 40 -4.96 20.23 -10.69
CA VAL A 40 -3.83 19.84 -11.50
C VAL A 40 -4.09 18.37 -11.83
N PRO A 41 -4.04 17.99 -13.12
CA PRO A 41 -4.13 16.59 -13.48
C PRO A 41 -3.05 15.85 -12.71
N MET A 42 -3.47 14.93 -11.84
CA MET A 42 -2.55 14.01 -11.18
C MET A 42 -2.15 12.96 -12.20
N VAL A 43 -0.85 12.73 -12.33
CA VAL A 43 -0.34 11.59 -13.07
C VAL A 43 0.13 10.57 -12.05
N SER A 44 -0.26 9.32 -12.21
CA SER A 44 0.34 8.26 -11.44
C SER A 44 1.84 8.23 -11.74
N ALA A 45 2.65 8.04 -10.69
CA ALA A 45 4.03 7.66 -10.89
C ALA A 45 4.08 6.31 -11.64
N TRP A 46 5.15 6.07 -12.38
CA TRP A 46 5.23 4.96 -13.34
C TRP A 46 5.89 3.74 -12.67
N SER A 47 5.35 2.54 -12.90
CA SER A 47 5.96 1.27 -12.49
C SER A 47 6.75 0.68 -13.68
N GLU A 48 8.06 0.46 -13.53
CA GLU A 48 8.90 -0.16 -14.56
C GLU A 48 9.10 -1.67 -14.35
N THR A 49 8.10 -2.36 -13.79
CA THR A 49 8.17 -3.80 -13.43
C THR A 49 9.27 -4.13 -12.41
N ASP A 50 9.65 -3.16 -11.58
CA ASP A 50 10.54 -3.33 -10.45
C ASP A 50 9.84 -2.96 -9.12
N ASN A 51 10.57 -3.00 -8.01
CA ASN A 51 10.03 -2.65 -6.67
C ASN A 51 10.15 -1.14 -6.38
N PHE A 52 10.15 -0.29 -7.40
CA PHE A 52 10.19 1.16 -7.26
C PHE A 52 9.03 1.82 -8.01
N ASN A 53 8.52 2.88 -7.39
CA ASN A 53 7.61 3.81 -8.02
C ASN A 53 8.44 4.99 -8.58
N HIS A 54 8.39 5.19 -9.89
CA HIS A 54 9.27 6.14 -10.58
C HIS A 54 8.65 7.54 -10.60
N ILE A 55 9.35 8.46 -9.94
CA ILE A 55 9.03 9.88 -9.85
C ILE A 55 9.86 10.65 -10.88
N ARG A 56 9.20 11.43 -11.73
CA ARG A 56 9.84 12.24 -12.77
C ARG A 56 9.74 13.73 -12.49
N ALA A 57 10.70 14.50 -12.98
CA ALA A 57 10.63 15.97 -12.99
C ALA A 57 9.51 16.46 -13.93
N GLN A 58 8.33 16.74 -13.37
CA GLN A 58 7.16 17.22 -14.12
C GLN A 58 6.21 18.04 -13.25
N MET A 59 5.42 18.90 -13.91
CA MET A 59 4.49 19.82 -13.23
C MET A 59 3.28 19.12 -12.60
N ALA A 60 2.91 17.94 -13.09
CA ALA A 60 1.77 17.19 -12.56
C ALA A 60 2.14 16.55 -11.22
N ALA A 61 1.21 16.64 -10.26
CA ALA A 61 1.39 15.98 -8.97
C ALA A 61 1.41 14.46 -9.15
N GLN A 62 2.37 13.81 -8.49
CA GLN A 62 2.59 12.37 -8.55
C GLN A 62 2.17 11.71 -7.24
N LYS A 63 1.36 10.66 -7.34
CA LYS A 63 0.89 9.91 -6.17
C LYS A 63 1.98 8.96 -5.66
N VAL A 64 2.16 8.94 -4.35
CA VAL A 64 3.05 8.04 -3.60
C VAL A 64 2.25 7.39 -2.48
N LEU A 65 2.36 6.07 -2.34
CA LEU A 65 1.75 5.36 -1.21
C LEU A 65 2.76 5.13 -0.10
N ILE A 66 2.28 5.20 1.14
CA ILE A 66 3.06 4.76 2.30
C ILE A 66 3.43 3.28 2.12
N GLY A 67 4.71 2.99 2.32
CA GLY A 67 5.33 1.69 2.16
C GLY A 67 6.19 1.58 0.90
N GLN A 68 5.86 2.31 -0.17
CA GLN A 68 6.57 2.16 -1.43
C GLN A 68 8.03 2.61 -1.36
N ASN A 69 8.87 2.04 -2.24
CA ASN A 69 10.17 2.59 -2.57
C ASN A 69 10.02 3.52 -3.77
N LEU A 70 10.80 4.60 -3.80
CA LEU A 70 10.78 5.61 -4.85
C LEU A 70 12.11 5.63 -5.60
N GLN A 71 12.03 5.73 -6.92
CA GLN A 71 13.16 6.04 -7.79
C GLN A 71 12.91 7.40 -8.43
N PHE A 72 13.89 8.31 -8.34
CA PHE A 72 13.76 9.65 -8.91
C PHE A 72 14.57 9.76 -10.21
N GLU A 73 13.95 10.32 -11.25
CA GLU A 73 14.49 10.43 -12.60
C GLU A 73 14.35 11.83 -13.17
N GLY A 74 15.35 12.28 -13.93
CA GLY A 74 15.32 13.57 -14.61
C GLY A 74 15.52 14.78 -13.71
N PHE A 75 15.88 14.59 -12.44
CA PHE A 75 16.24 15.67 -11.53
C PHE A 75 17.75 15.97 -11.60
N THR A 76 18.10 17.25 -11.51
CA THR A 76 19.49 17.69 -11.48
C THR A 76 20.05 17.75 -10.05
N GLY A 77 21.27 17.26 -9.86
CA GLY A 77 21.96 17.29 -8.57
C GLY A 77 21.46 16.26 -7.55
N THR A 78 21.68 16.54 -6.26
CA THR A 78 21.23 15.68 -5.16
C THR A 78 19.73 15.78 -4.99
N VAL A 79 19.04 14.64 -5.10
CA VAL A 79 17.59 14.58 -4.94
C VAL A 79 17.20 14.63 -3.47
N ALA A 80 16.30 15.54 -3.14
CA ALA A 80 15.68 15.63 -1.83
C ALA A 80 14.20 16.01 -1.95
N VAL A 81 13.39 15.51 -1.01
CA VAL A 81 11.97 15.79 -0.90
C VAL A 81 11.73 16.66 0.33
N SER A 82 11.28 17.89 0.10
CA SER A 82 10.89 18.81 1.18
C SER A 82 9.44 18.59 1.56
N TRP A 83 9.17 18.42 2.85
CA TRP A 83 7.83 18.39 3.42
C TRP A 83 7.50 19.73 4.04
N LEU A 84 6.44 20.37 3.54
CA LEU A 84 6.00 21.68 3.96
C LEU A 84 4.67 21.60 4.71
N VAL A 85 4.59 22.32 5.83
CA VAL A 85 3.36 22.54 6.60
C VAL A 85 3.17 24.04 6.74
N SER A 86 2.00 24.54 6.30
CA SER A 86 1.69 25.99 6.32
C SER A 86 2.70 26.89 5.60
N GLY A 87 3.49 26.33 4.66
CA GLY A 87 4.50 27.05 3.88
C GLY A 87 5.92 26.93 4.41
N ASP A 88 6.11 26.42 5.63
CA ASP A 88 7.42 26.21 6.23
C ASP A 88 7.91 24.78 5.98
N ILE A 89 9.22 24.61 5.75
CA ILE A 89 9.84 23.29 5.61
C ILE A 89 9.96 22.65 7.00
N GLU A 90 9.18 21.61 7.25
CA GLU A 90 9.21 20.83 8.49
C GLU A 90 10.24 19.71 8.44
N ASN A 91 10.47 19.12 7.27
CA ASN A 91 11.46 18.06 7.10
C ASN A 91 11.98 17.97 5.65
N VAL A 92 13.14 17.34 5.48
CA VAL A 92 13.73 17.01 4.19
C VAL A 92 14.14 15.53 4.17
N TYR A 93 13.65 14.79 3.20
CA TYR A 93 14.03 13.40 2.95
C TYR A 93 15.02 13.34 1.79
N THR A 94 16.27 13.02 2.07
CA THR A 94 17.32 12.93 1.04
C THR A 94 17.32 11.55 0.41
N ALA A 95 17.41 11.49 -0.92
CA ALA A 95 17.59 10.24 -1.63
C ALA A 95 19.03 9.71 -1.46
N ASP A 96 19.21 8.41 -1.68
CA ASP A 96 20.53 7.79 -1.71
C ASP A 96 21.35 8.19 -2.96
N ALA A 97 22.55 7.64 -3.09
CA ALA A 97 23.44 7.89 -4.23
C ALA A 97 22.88 7.41 -5.59
N ASN A 98 21.84 6.57 -5.59
CA ASN A 98 21.15 6.07 -6.77
C ASN A 98 19.83 6.82 -7.03
N ASN A 99 19.60 7.94 -6.33
CA ASN A 99 18.35 8.70 -6.36
C ASN A 99 17.15 7.85 -5.90
N ARG A 100 17.30 7.12 -4.80
CA ARG A 100 16.24 6.28 -4.22
C ARG A 100 15.86 6.70 -2.81
N ILE A 101 14.58 6.53 -2.47
CA ILE A 101 14.10 6.55 -1.09
C ILE A 101 13.34 5.25 -0.84
N TYR A 102 13.67 4.57 0.25
CA TYR A 102 13.08 3.29 0.60
C TYR A 102 12.00 3.45 1.67
N ASN A 103 10.97 2.61 1.60
CA ASN A 103 9.93 2.47 2.61
C ASN A 103 9.35 3.82 3.05
N VAL A 104 8.71 4.53 2.11
CA VAL A 104 8.08 5.83 2.39
C VAL A 104 7.13 5.69 3.57
N ASN A 105 7.40 6.43 4.64
CA ASN A 105 6.55 6.45 5.83
C ASN A 105 6.34 7.90 6.28
N TRP A 106 5.92 8.72 5.31
CA TRP A 106 5.72 10.15 5.50
C TRP A 106 4.28 10.45 5.92
N PRO A 107 4.03 11.56 6.63
CA PRO A 107 2.68 12.03 6.91
C PRO A 107 1.83 12.18 5.65
N THR A 108 0.55 11.80 5.71
CA THR A 108 -0.38 11.97 4.58
C THR A 108 -0.89 13.40 4.41
N THR A 109 -0.42 14.34 5.23
CA THR A 109 -0.79 15.74 5.22
C THR A 109 0.41 16.65 4.93
N GLY A 110 0.12 17.85 4.45
CA GLY A 110 1.13 18.81 4.01
C GLY A 110 1.45 18.68 2.52
N ALA A 111 2.40 19.48 2.06
CA ALA A 111 2.84 19.49 0.67
C ALA A 111 4.24 18.90 0.56
N TYR A 112 4.46 18.05 -0.44
CA TYR A 112 5.74 17.43 -0.70
C TYR A 112 6.27 17.89 -2.04
N TYR A 113 7.52 18.33 -2.07
CA TYR A 113 8.19 18.77 -3.29
C TYR A 113 9.55 18.12 -3.43
N VAL A 114 9.77 17.44 -4.54
CA VAL A 114 11.10 17.00 -4.98
C VAL A 114 11.83 18.21 -5.56
N ALA A 115 13.08 18.41 -5.18
CA ALA A 115 13.91 19.52 -5.66
C ALA A 115 13.20 20.89 -5.53
N TYR A 116 12.66 21.16 -4.33
CA TYR A 116 11.88 22.36 -4.04
C TYR A 116 12.62 23.66 -4.43
N ASN A 117 11.90 24.60 -5.06
CA ASN A 117 12.42 25.86 -5.60
C ASN A 117 13.47 25.72 -6.70
N THR A 118 13.45 24.60 -7.44
CA THR A 118 14.27 24.41 -8.65
C THR A 118 13.40 24.36 -9.91
N ALA A 119 14.03 24.46 -11.08
CA ALA A 119 13.34 24.36 -12.37
C ALA A 119 12.74 22.96 -12.63
N ASP A 120 13.34 21.92 -12.04
CA ASP A 120 12.97 20.52 -12.24
C ASP A 120 12.05 20.01 -11.11
N GLN A 121 11.43 20.91 -10.33
CA GLN A 121 10.62 20.49 -9.17
C GLN A 121 9.45 19.59 -9.57
N ALA A 122 9.11 18.64 -8.70
CA ALA A 122 7.92 17.81 -8.83
C ALA A 122 7.13 17.82 -7.52
N GLN A 123 5.79 17.84 -7.61
CA GLN A 123 4.92 17.74 -6.44
C GLN A 123 4.53 16.28 -6.18
N LEU A 124 4.53 15.88 -4.91
CA LEU A 124 4.05 14.56 -4.48
C LEU A 124 2.79 14.68 -3.62
N SER A 125 1.89 13.71 -3.78
CA SER A 125 0.76 13.47 -2.87
C SER A 125 0.97 12.14 -2.17
N VAL A 126 1.02 12.14 -0.84
CA VAL A 126 1.26 10.94 -0.03
C VAL A 126 -0.07 10.41 0.50
N GLU A 127 -0.37 9.16 0.19
CA GLU A 127 -1.61 8.49 0.61
C GLU A 127 -1.31 7.17 1.35
N GLU A 128 -2.26 6.72 2.17
CA GLU A 128 -2.22 5.34 2.67
C GLU A 128 -2.61 4.38 1.54
N PRO A 129 -2.01 3.18 1.47
CA PRO A 129 -2.47 2.13 0.57
C PRO A 129 -3.88 1.66 0.97
N GLU A 130 -4.75 1.52 -0.01
CA GLU A 130 -6.14 1.10 0.15
C GLU A 130 -6.38 -0.16 -0.69
N ILE A 131 -6.76 -1.25 -0.01
CA ILE A 131 -7.13 -2.52 -0.64
C ILE A 131 -8.56 -2.87 -0.23
N PRO A 132 -9.57 -2.17 -0.75
CA PRO A 132 -10.96 -2.50 -0.47
C PRO A 132 -11.29 -3.82 -1.17
N LEU A 133 -11.78 -4.79 -0.40
CA LEU A 133 -12.21 -6.09 -0.92
C LEU A 133 -13.71 -6.25 -0.74
N LYS A 134 -14.40 -6.66 -1.79
CA LYS A 134 -15.80 -7.14 -1.70
C LYS A 134 -15.89 -8.55 -2.22
N LEU A 135 -16.74 -9.35 -1.59
CA LEU A 135 -17.04 -10.70 -2.06
C LEU A 135 -18.28 -10.65 -2.95
N LYS A 136 -18.19 -11.27 -4.13
CA LYS A 136 -19.30 -11.36 -5.08
C LYS A 136 -19.56 -12.77 -5.56
N VAL A 137 -20.82 -13.08 -5.86
CA VAL A 137 -21.21 -14.22 -6.70
C VAL A 137 -21.89 -13.66 -7.95
N GLY A 138 -21.22 -13.83 -9.09
CA GLY A 138 -21.60 -13.09 -10.29
C GLY A 138 -21.46 -11.58 -10.05
N THR A 139 -22.56 -10.83 -10.17
CA THR A 139 -22.56 -9.36 -9.99
C THR A 139 -23.03 -8.90 -8.61
N LYS A 140 -23.40 -9.82 -7.70
CA LYS A 140 -24.02 -9.50 -6.42
C LYS A 140 -23.03 -9.59 -5.29
N ASP A 141 -22.98 -8.56 -4.45
CA ASP A 141 -22.25 -8.57 -3.19
C ASP A 141 -22.88 -9.61 -2.25
N ILE A 142 -22.02 -10.36 -1.55
CA ILE A 142 -22.43 -11.46 -0.69
C ILE A 142 -21.82 -11.33 0.72
N SER A 143 -22.56 -11.82 1.70
CA SER A 143 -22.11 -12.02 3.09
C SER A 143 -22.17 -13.48 3.53
N SER A 144 -22.73 -14.35 2.69
CA SER A 144 -22.80 -15.80 2.90
C SER A 144 -22.96 -16.52 1.56
N ILE A 145 -22.48 -17.77 1.52
CA ILE A 145 -22.59 -18.68 0.37
C ILE A 145 -22.87 -20.09 0.87
N ALA A 146 -23.37 -20.95 -0.02
CA ALA A 146 -23.30 -22.38 0.20
C ALA A 146 -21.82 -22.83 0.13
N ALA A 147 -21.47 -23.86 0.90
CA ALA A 147 -20.13 -24.45 0.83
C ALA A 147 -19.80 -24.89 -0.61
N SER A 148 -18.54 -24.79 -1.01
CA SER A 148 -18.06 -25.12 -2.36
C SER A 148 -18.66 -24.24 -3.46
N THR A 149 -19.13 -23.04 -3.14
CA THR A 149 -19.50 -22.02 -4.13
C THR A 149 -18.28 -21.15 -4.41
N SER A 150 -17.90 -21.03 -5.68
CA SER A 150 -16.82 -20.12 -6.10
C SER A 150 -17.24 -18.67 -5.92
N VAL A 151 -16.28 -17.84 -5.53
CA VAL A 151 -16.49 -16.42 -5.20
C VAL A 151 -15.58 -15.55 -6.05
N THR A 152 -15.99 -14.31 -6.27
CA THR A 152 -15.17 -13.23 -6.80
C THR A 152 -14.68 -12.35 -5.67
N ILE A 153 -13.38 -12.05 -5.65
CA ILE A 153 -12.80 -10.95 -4.90
C ILE A 153 -12.85 -9.72 -5.81
N ASP A 154 -13.80 -8.84 -5.58
CA ASP A 154 -13.86 -7.54 -6.24
C ASP A 154 -12.83 -6.61 -5.59
N THR A 155 -11.86 -6.24 -6.41
CA THR A 155 -10.71 -5.41 -6.08
C THR A 155 -10.90 -3.95 -6.52
N GLY A 156 -12.10 -3.58 -6.96
CA GLY A 156 -12.41 -2.22 -7.40
C GLY A 156 -12.19 -1.19 -6.28
N GLY A 157 -11.48 -0.11 -6.62
CA GLY A 157 -11.17 0.99 -5.70
C GLY A 157 -9.78 0.92 -5.06
N MET A 158 -8.95 -0.09 -5.39
CA MET A 158 -7.54 -0.08 -5.01
C MET A 158 -6.82 1.15 -5.56
N ASN A 159 -5.95 1.74 -4.74
CA ASN A 159 -5.05 2.82 -5.17
C ASN A 159 -3.62 2.34 -5.46
N LEU A 160 -3.37 1.02 -5.42
CA LEU A 160 -2.10 0.38 -5.75
C LEU A 160 -1.97 0.10 -7.25
N PHE A 161 -0.74 -0.01 -7.71
CA PHE A 161 -0.41 -0.40 -9.08
C PHE A 161 -0.56 -1.91 -9.29
N PRO A 162 -0.83 -2.37 -10.52
CA PRO A 162 -0.91 -3.79 -10.84
C PRO A 162 0.33 -4.60 -10.41
N GLU A 163 1.51 -3.98 -10.40
CA GLU A 163 2.78 -4.62 -10.05
C GLU A 163 3.09 -4.61 -8.55
N ASP A 164 2.38 -3.80 -7.75
CA ASP A 164 2.57 -3.76 -6.30
C ASP A 164 2.23 -5.14 -5.70
N GLN A 165 3.05 -5.60 -4.74
CA GLN A 165 2.83 -6.87 -4.07
C GLN A 165 1.86 -6.72 -2.90
N VAL A 166 1.02 -7.74 -2.73
CA VAL A 166 0.00 -7.81 -1.68
C VAL A 166 -0.16 -9.24 -1.16
N ASP A 167 -0.59 -9.37 0.09
CA ASP A 167 -1.18 -10.59 0.66
C ASP A 167 -2.70 -10.46 0.67
N LEU A 168 -3.40 -11.50 0.22
CA LEU A 168 -4.82 -11.72 0.51
C LEU A 168 -4.95 -12.54 1.80
N VAL A 169 -5.13 -11.87 2.93
CA VAL A 169 -5.27 -12.54 4.23
C VAL A 169 -6.68 -13.07 4.40
N ILE A 170 -6.82 -14.40 4.34
CA ILE A 170 -8.07 -15.13 4.59
C ILE A 170 -7.99 -15.82 5.94
N LYS A 171 -8.91 -15.52 6.87
CA LYS A 171 -9.00 -16.19 8.18
C LYS A 171 -10.36 -16.84 8.35
N GLY A 172 -10.36 -18.16 8.50
CA GLY A 172 -11.54 -18.97 8.77
C GLY A 172 -11.57 -19.55 10.18
N PRO A 173 -12.50 -20.50 10.44
CA PRO A 173 -12.61 -21.19 11.73
C PRO A 173 -11.33 -21.91 12.16
N ASP A 174 -10.57 -22.44 11.20
CA ASP A 174 -9.35 -23.21 11.44
C ASP A 174 -8.08 -22.34 11.47
N GLY A 175 -8.23 -21.02 11.36
CA GLY A 175 -7.13 -20.05 11.32
C GLY A 175 -6.90 -19.44 9.94
N GLN A 176 -5.69 -18.93 9.70
CA GLN A 176 -5.34 -18.27 8.44
C GLN A 176 -5.02 -19.29 7.35
N ILE A 177 -5.61 -19.11 6.17
CA ILE A 177 -5.27 -19.85 4.96
C ILE A 177 -4.25 -19.02 4.18
N LYS A 178 -3.01 -19.49 4.12
CA LYS A 178 -1.96 -18.86 3.30
C LYS A 178 -1.87 -19.48 1.92
N TYR A 179 -2.00 -20.80 1.88
CA TYR A 179 -2.06 -21.60 0.66
C TYR A 179 -3.19 -22.63 0.82
N ASP A 180 -4.08 -22.68 -0.16
CA ASP A 180 -5.11 -23.71 -0.24
C ASP A 180 -4.58 -24.90 -1.06
N VAL A 181 -4.25 -26.00 -0.38
CA VAL A 181 -3.72 -27.21 -1.00
C VAL A 181 -4.77 -27.92 -1.87
N VAL A 182 -6.05 -27.85 -1.49
CA VAL A 182 -7.14 -28.56 -2.18
C VAL A 182 -7.42 -27.89 -3.52
N ASN A 183 -7.49 -26.56 -3.50
CA ASN A 183 -7.81 -25.76 -4.69
C ASN A 183 -6.57 -25.23 -5.42
N LYS A 184 -5.36 -25.45 -4.86
CA LYS A 184 -4.06 -24.99 -5.36
C LYS A 184 -3.98 -23.47 -5.53
N GLN A 185 -4.46 -22.72 -4.54
CA GLN A 185 -4.53 -21.26 -4.59
C GLN A 185 -3.52 -20.66 -3.61
N ASP A 186 -2.77 -19.66 -4.07
CA ASP A 186 -1.81 -18.91 -3.27
C ASP A 186 -2.35 -17.52 -2.93
N PHE A 187 -2.19 -17.11 -1.68
CA PHE A 187 -2.73 -15.86 -1.16
C PHE A 187 -1.66 -14.93 -0.61
N THR A 188 -0.38 -15.28 -0.74
CA THR A 188 0.73 -14.48 -0.21
C THR A 188 1.70 -14.09 -1.29
N ASP A 189 2.29 -12.89 -1.17
CA ASP A 189 3.32 -12.37 -2.08
C ASP A 189 2.88 -12.40 -3.56
N ILE A 190 1.62 -12.01 -3.81
CA ILE A 190 1.04 -11.92 -5.16
C ILE A 190 0.95 -10.46 -5.58
N THR A 191 1.07 -10.18 -6.87
CA THR A 191 0.86 -8.83 -7.39
C THR A 191 -0.63 -8.46 -7.37
N VAL A 192 -0.95 -7.16 -7.36
CA VAL A 192 -2.33 -6.67 -7.54
C VAL A 192 -2.95 -7.18 -8.84
N ALA A 193 -2.14 -7.29 -9.90
CA ALA A 193 -2.55 -7.87 -11.19
C ALA A 193 -2.96 -9.34 -11.03
N GLU A 194 -2.18 -10.13 -10.31
CA GLU A 194 -2.47 -11.54 -10.01
C GLU A 194 -3.70 -11.66 -9.10
N LEU A 195 -3.81 -10.87 -8.04
CA LEU A 195 -5.01 -10.83 -7.18
C LEU A 195 -6.29 -10.60 -8.01
N THR A 196 -6.24 -9.61 -8.92
CA THR A 196 -7.37 -9.27 -9.79
C THR A 196 -7.63 -10.35 -10.84
N SER A 197 -6.59 -10.92 -11.44
CA SER A 197 -6.71 -11.94 -12.48
C SER A 197 -7.19 -13.28 -11.92
N TRP A 198 -6.58 -13.74 -10.83
CA TRP A 198 -6.82 -15.04 -10.23
C TRP A 198 -8.10 -15.08 -9.42
N TYR A 199 -8.54 -13.97 -8.83
CA TYR A 199 -9.68 -13.97 -7.91
C TYR A 199 -10.81 -13.01 -8.32
N GLY A 200 -10.61 -12.13 -9.30
CA GLY A 200 -11.61 -11.15 -9.74
C GLY A 200 -12.73 -11.66 -10.67
N ASN A 201 -12.70 -12.92 -11.11
CA ASN A 201 -13.65 -13.49 -12.07
C ASN A 201 -14.22 -14.86 -11.64
N ASN A 202 -14.81 -14.96 -10.45
CA ASN A 202 -15.39 -16.18 -9.86
C ASN A 202 -14.41 -17.35 -9.72
N ASN A 203 -13.15 -17.05 -9.51
CA ASN A 203 -12.08 -18.05 -9.49
C ASN A 203 -11.53 -18.32 -8.08
N LEU A 204 -12.14 -17.74 -7.04
CA LEU A 204 -11.87 -18.16 -5.66
C LEU A 204 -12.71 -19.39 -5.33
N GLU A 205 -12.14 -20.57 -5.59
CA GLU A 205 -12.68 -21.85 -5.15
C GLU A 205 -12.68 -21.98 -3.61
N THR A 206 -13.76 -22.52 -3.06
CA THR A 206 -13.93 -22.72 -1.61
C THR A 206 -14.20 -24.18 -1.25
N THR A 207 -13.93 -25.10 -2.19
CA THR A 207 -14.12 -26.52 -1.97
C THR A 207 -13.21 -27.01 -0.85
N GLY A 208 -13.76 -27.75 0.10
CA GLY A 208 -13.02 -28.27 1.26
C GLY A 208 -12.84 -27.27 2.40
N TRP A 209 -13.35 -26.03 2.28
CA TRP A 209 -13.34 -25.08 3.37
C TRP A 209 -14.34 -25.48 4.47
N THR A 210 -13.93 -25.36 5.72
CA THR A 210 -14.78 -25.64 6.88
C THR A 210 -15.96 -24.66 6.93
N ILE A 211 -17.16 -25.17 7.21
CA ILE A 211 -18.35 -24.32 7.36
C ILE A 211 -18.15 -23.39 8.58
N GLY A 212 -18.22 -22.09 8.35
CA GLY A 212 -18.12 -21.08 9.41
C GLY A 212 -17.90 -19.68 8.86
N ALA A 213 -17.54 -18.76 9.74
CA ALA A 213 -17.28 -17.37 9.37
C ALA A 213 -15.85 -17.19 8.87
N TYR A 214 -15.69 -16.39 7.82
CA TYR A 214 -14.41 -16.03 7.23
C TYR A 214 -14.25 -14.52 7.19
N THR A 215 -13.01 -14.06 7.31
CA THR A 215 -12.62 -12.65 7.09
C THR A 215 -11.57 -12.58 6.00
N PHE A 216 -11.69 -11.54 5.16
CA PHE A 216 -10.79 -11.26 4.03
C PHE A 216 -10.19 -9.88 4.23
N THR A 217 -8.88 -9.74 4.03
CA THR A 217 -8.17 -8.46 4.17
C THR A 217 -7.01 -8.42 3.20
N GLY A 218 -6.89 -7.36 2.41
CA GLY A 218 -5.70 -7.10 1.60
C GLY A 218 -4.62 -6.41 2.41
N CYS A 219 -3.36 -6.80 2.22
CA CYS A 219 -2.22 -6.17 2.87
C CYS A 219 -1.12 -5.89 1.85
N PRO A 220 -0.60 -4.66 1.74
CA PRO A 220 0.60 -4.40 0.94
C PRO A 220 1.80 -5.13 1.54
N THR A 221 2.66 -5.68 0.68
CA THR A 221 3.94 -6.29 1.06
C THR A 221 5.08 -5.47 0.42
N ASN A 222 6.06 -5.09 1.24
CA ASN A 222 7.27 -4.36 0.80
C ASN A 222 8.51 -5.24 0.93
#